data_AF-A0A3S6EUR6-F1
#
_entry.id   AF-A0A3S6EUR6-F1
#
_cell.length_a   1.000
_cell.length_b   1.000
_cell.length_c   1.000
_cell.angle_alpha   90.00
_cell.angle_beta   90.00
_cell.angle_gamma   90.00
#
_symmetry.space_group_name_H-M   'P 1'
#
loop_
_entity.id
_entity.type
_entity.pdbx_description
1 polymer ?
#
loop_
_entity_poly.entity_id
_entity_poly.type
_entity_poly.pdbx_seq_one_letter_code
_entity_poly.pdbx_strand_id
1 'polypeptide(L)'
;PILTGGLLMLVLDLHLNTQFYDASFNGDPVLYQHLFWFFGHPEVYIIILPAFGVVSQTLSTSAGKLVFGGPSMILAMGCITVLGSLVWA
;
A
#
# COMPACT_ATOMS: atom_id res chain seq x y z
N PRO A 1 7.72 0.44 -6.84
CA PRO A 1 9.08 1.03 -6.85
C PRO A 1 9.79 0.96 -5.51
N ILE A 2 9.15 1.43 -4.42
CA ILE A 2 9.75 1.47 -3.09
C ILE A 2 10.09 0.07 -2.57
N LEU A 3 9.14 -0.87 -2.59
CA LEU A 3 9.39 -2.26 -2.19
C LEU A 3 10.51 -2.90 -3.01
N THR A 4 10.50 -2.72 -4.33
CA THR A 4 11.54 -3.25 -5.21
C THR A 4 12.92 -2.69 -4.85
N GLY A 5 13.02 -1.40 -4.52
CA GLY A 5 14.26 -0.79 -4.04
C GLY A 5 14.71 -1.36 -2.69
N GLY A 6 13.78 -1.49 -1.73
CA GLY A 6 14.05 -2.12 -0.43
C GLY A 6 14.53 -3.56 -0.55
N LEU A 7 13.87 -4.37 -1.38
CA LEU A 7 14.28 -5.75 -1.65
C LEU A 7 15.62 -5.82 -2.39
N LEU A 8 15.87 -4.92 -3.34
CA LEU A 8 17.16 -4.88 -4.03
C LEU A 8 18.28 -4.56 -3.05
N MET A 9 18.12 -3.57 -2.18
CA MET A 9 19.09 -3.26 -1.12
C MET A 9 19.32 -4.46 -0.19
N LEU A 10 18.27 -5.20 0.16
CA LEU A 10 18.39 -6.42 0.96
C LEU A 10 19.18 -7.52 0.22
N VAL A 11 18.92 -7.72 -1.07
CA VAL A 11 19.67 -8.65 -1.92
C VAL A 11 21.15 -8.23 -2.05
N LEU A 12 21.42 -6.93 -2.15
CA LEU A 12 22.79 -6.41 -2.16
C LEU A 12 23.51 -6.71 -0.83
N ASP A 13 22.83 -6.54 0.32
CA ASP A 13 23.42 -6.84 1.63
C ASP A 13 23.73 -8.34 1.77
N LEU A 14 22.85 -9.20 1.25
CA LEU A 14 23.01 -10.66 1.32
C LEU A 14 24.08 -11.23 0.38
N HIS A 15 24.32 -10.60 -0.77
CA HIS A 15 25.13 -11.21 -1.83
C HIS A 15 26.31 -10.37 -2.33
N LEU A 16 26.33 -9.07 -2.07
CA LEU A 16 27.32 -8.13 -2.60
C LEU A 16 28.03 -7.32 -1.52
N ASN A 17 27.94 -7.75 -0.25
CA ASN A 17 28.60 -7.14 0.91
C ASN A 17 28.29 -5.64 1.10
N THR A 18 27.15 -5.14 0.59
CA THR A 18 26.65 -3.85 1.03
C THR A 18 26.13 -3.96 2.46
N GLN A 19 25.92 -2.83 3.13
CA GLN A 19 25.55 -2.78 4.54
C GLN A 19 24.46 -1.72 4.78
N PHE A 20 23.35 -1.80 4.04
CA PHE A 20 22.23 -0.87 4.23
C PHE A 20 21.49 -1.12 5.55
N TYR A 21 21.35 -2.37 5.96
CA TYR A 21 20.52 -2.77 7.10
C TYR A 21 21.29 -3.38 8.29
N ASP A 22 22.60 -3.65 8.17
CA ASP A 22 23.40 -4.22 9.26
C ASP A 22 23.90 -3.14 10.25
N ALA A 23 23.33 -3.15 11.45
CA ALA A 23 23.71 -2.24 12.54
C ALA A 23 25.18 -2.36 12.96
N SER A 24 25.82 -3.52 12.74
CA SER A 24 27.24 -3.75 13.04
C SER A 24 28.18 -2.90 12.17
N PHE A 25 27.70 -2.49 10.99
CA PHE A 25 28.44 -1.71 10.00
C PHE A 25 27.80 -0.34 9.74
N ASN A 26 27.10 0.23 10.73
CA ASN A 26 26.38 1.52 10.67
C ASN A 26 25.16 1.55 9.72
N GLY A 27 24.64 0.40 9.28
CA GLY A 27 23.33 0.30 8.63
C GLY A 27 22.18 0.49 9.61
N ASP A 28 20.96 0.65 9.09
CA ASP A 28 19.75 0.84 9.91
C ASP A 28 18.66 -0.21 9.58
N PRO A 29 18.42 -1.20 10.45
CA PRO A 29 17.33 -2.16 10.27
C PRO A 29 15.93 -1.52 10.20
N VAL A 30 15.73 -0.34 10.82
CA VAL A 30 14.43 0.37 10.83
C VAL A 30 14.15 0.98 9.46
N LEU A 31 15.18 1.29 8.67
CA LEU A 31 15.02 1.72 7.28
C LEU A 31 14.23 0.70 6.46
N TYR A 32 14.49 -0.60 6.62
CA TYR A 32 13.73 -1.63 5.91
C TYR A 32 12.24 -1.60 6.32
N GLN A 33 11.95 -1.40 7.61
CA GLN A 33 10.57 -1.30 8.10
C GLN A 33 9.84 -0.12 7.45
N HIS A 34 10.46 1.06 7.38
CA HIS A 34 9.86 2.21 6.72
C HIS A 34 9.64 1.96 5.23
N LEU A 35 10.62 1.41 4.51
CA LEU A 35 10.47 1.11 3.07
C LEU A 35 9.40 0.06 2.80
N PHE A 36 9.35 -0.98 3.64
CA PHE A 36 8.35 -2.04 3.55
C PHE A 36 6.95 -1.48 3.82
N TRP A 37 6.73 -0.81 4.94
CA TRP A 37 5.41 -0.33 5.32
C TRP A 37 4.92 0.85 4.48
N PHE A 38 5.81 1.70 3.98
CA PHE A 38 5.47 2.75 3.02
C PHE A 38 4.84 2.18 1.74
N PHE A 39 5.19 0.94 1.37
CA PHE A 39 4.50 0.20 0.32
C PHE A 39 3.32 -0.63 0.87
N GLY A 40 3.51 -1.35 1.97
CA GLY A 40 2.56 -2.33 2.49
C GLY A 40 1.23 -1.70 2.93
N HIS A 41 1.26 -0.48 3.48
CA HIS A 41 0.02 0.19 3.86
C HIS A 41 -0.81 0.65 2.64
N PRO A 42 -0.23 1.28 1.60
CA PRO A 42 -0.92 1.43 0.31
C PRO A 42 -1.36 0.11 -0.34
N GLU A 43 -0.60 -0.97 -0.21
CA GLU A 43 -0.91 -2.27 -0.83
C GLU A 43 -2.25 -2.83 -0.34
N VAL A 44 -2.53 -2.77 0.96
CA VAL A 44 -3.82 -3.24 1.49
C VAL A 44 -4.99 -2.43 0.92
N TYR A 45 -4.79 -1.16 0.58
CA TYR A 45 -5.82 -0.35 -0.09
C TYR A 45 -5.99 -0.70 -1.57
N ILE A 46 -4.91 -1.04 -2.27
CA ILE A 46 -4.99 -1.53 -3.66
C ILE A 46 -5.86 -2.79 -3.73
N ILE A 47 -5.83 -3.64 -2.70
CA ILE A 47 -6.63 -4.86 -2.62
C ILE A 47 -8.11 -4.55 -2.26
N ILE A 48 -8.35 -3.66 -1.29
CA ILE A 48 -9.72 -3.43 -0.79
C ILE A 48 -10.58 -2.54 -1.70
N LEU A 49 -9.98 -1.57 -2.41
CA LEU A 49 -10.72 -0.62 -3.24
C LEU A 49 -11.49 -1.30 -4.40
N PRO A 50 -10.93 -2.27 -5.15
CA PRO A 50 -11.69 -3.07 -6.10
C PRO A 50 -12.82 -3.87 -5.46
N ALA A 51 -12.61 -4.40 -4.25
CA ALA A 51 -13.64 -5.13 -3.52
C ALA A 51 -14.85 -4.22 -3.19
N PHE A 52 -14.62 -2.96 -2.80
CA PHE A 52 -15.70 -1.98 -2.63
C PHE A 52 -16.48 -1.73 -3.94
N GLY A 53 -15.79 -1.69 -5.07
CA GLY A 53 -16.43 -1.60 -6.39
C GLY A 53 -17.33 -2.80 -6.69
N VAL A 54 -16.85 -4.02 -6.47
CA VAL A 54 -17.64 -5.24 -6.69
C VAL A 54 -18.85 -5.29 -5.75
N VAL A 55 -18.66 -5.00 -4.47
CA VAL A 55 -19.74 -5.00 -3.48
C VAL A 55 -20.80 -3.94 -3.81
N SER A 56 -20.39 -2.71 -4.15
CA SER A 56 -21.35 -1.66 -4.52
C SER A 56 -22.16 -2.02 -5.76
N GLN A 57 -21.52 -2.60 -6.78
CA GLN A 57 -22.22 -3.00 -8.00
C GLN A 57 -23.15 -4.19 -7.79
N THR A 58 -22.73 -5.21 -7.02
CA THR A 58 -23.58 -6.38 -6.71
C THR A 58 -24.80 -6.00 -5.87
N LEU A 59 -24.65 -5.07 -4.93
CA LEU A 59 -25.78 -4.52 -4.16
C LEU A 59 -26.73 -3.70 -5.04
N SER A 60 -26.18 -2.88 -5.94
CA SER A 60 -26.96 -2.10 -6.91
C SER A 60 -27.80 -2.99 -7.83
N THR A 61 -27.19 -4.04 -8.40
CA THR A 61 -27.88 -4.96 -9.30
C THR A 61 -28.92 -5.80 -8.57
N SER A 62 -28.60 -6.34 -7.40
CA SER A 62 -29.54 -7.15 -6.60
C SER A 62 -30.73 -6.34 -6.06
N ALA A 63 -30.52 -5.07 -5.70
CA ALA A 63 -31.59 -4.19 -5.24
C ALA A 63 -32.42 -3.57 -6.38
N GLY A 64 -31.96 -3.66 -7.63
CA GLY A 64 -32.57 -2.98 -8.79
C GLY A 64 -32.55 -1.45 -8.67
N LYS A 65 -31.61 -0.91 -7.88
CA LYS A 65 -31.48 0.53 -7.58
C LYS A 65 -30.06 0.98 -7.84
N LEU A 66 -29.91 2.20 -8.35
CA LEU A 66 -28.59 2.80 -8.54
C LEU A 66 -27.85 2.96 -7.20
N VAL A 67 -26.52 2.93 -7.26
CA VAL A 67 -25.66 3.19 -6.10
C VAL A 67 -25.94 4.59 -5.55
N PHE A 68 -26.32 4.65 -4.27
CA PHE A 68 -26.55 5.92 -3.59
C PHE A 68 -25.25 6.72 -3.49
N GLY A 69 -25.28 8.00 -3.87
CA GLY A 69 -24.12 8.88 -3.71
C GLY A 69 -22.90 8.45 -4.54
N GLY A 70 -23.08 8.01 -5.78
CA GLY A 70 -21.98 7.64 -6.68
C GLY A 70 -20.80 8.62 -6.69
N PRO A 71 -21.02 9.94 -6.88
CA PRO A 71 -19.96 10.95 -6.83
C PRO A 71 -19.23 11.00 -5.48
N SER A 72 -19.96 10.91 -4.37
CA SER A 72 -19.37 10.90 -3.03
C SER A 72 -18.58 9.63 -2.75
N MET A 73 -19.00 8.47 -3.27
CA MET A 73 -18.26 7.21 -3.13
C MET A 73 -16.94 7.26 -3.92
N ILE A 74 -16.96 7.81 -5.13
CA ILE A 74 -15.74 8.02 -5.93
C ILE A 74 -14.78 8.97 -5.20
N LEU A 75 -15.29 10.09 -4.66
CA LEU A 75 -14.48 11.01 -3.87
C LEU A 75 -13.88 10.33 -2.63
N ALA A 76 -14.68 9.55 -1.90
CA ALA A 76 -14.23 8.82 -0.71
C ALA A 76 -13.11 7.82 -1.05
N MET A 77 -13.25 7.05 -2.12
CA MET A 77 -12.19 6.14 -2.59
C MET A 77 -10.92 6.89 -3.00
N GLY A 78 -11.05 8.06 -3.62
CA GLY A 78 -9.94 8.96 -3.91
C GLY A 78 -9.24 9.43 -2.63
N CYS A 79 -9.99 9.87 -1.62
CA CYS A 79 -9.45 10.27 -0.32
C CYS A 79 -8.72 9.12 0.39
N ILE A 80 -9.28 7.91 0.38
CA ILE A 80 -8.62 6.71 0.95
C ILE A 80 -7.28 6.47 0.27
N THR A 81 -7.22 6.60 -1.05
CA THR A 81 -5.98 6.38 -1.82
C THR A 81 -4.90 7.38 -1.43
N VAL A 82 -5.25 8.66 -1.28
CA VAL A 82 -4.31 9.71 -0.88
C VAL A 82 -3.88 9.54 0.57
N LEU A 83 -4.84 9.43 1.49
CA LEU A 83 -4.57 9.30 2.93
C LEU A 83 -3.81 8.01 3.27
N GLY A 84 -4.04 6.92 2.52
CA GLY A 84 -3.37 5.65 2.73
C GLY A 84 -1.85 5.70 2.51
N SER A 85 -1.34 6.70 1.79
CA SER A 85 0.11 6.92 1.65
C SER A 85 0.75 7.69 2.82
N LEU A 86 -0.05 8.22 3.76
CA LEU A 86 0.42 9.09 4.84
C LEU A 86 0.48 8.40 6.21
N VAL A 87 -0.03 7.17 6.34
CA VAL A 87 -0.30 6.52 7.64
C VAL A 87 0.49 5.22 7.83
N TRP A 88 1.62 5.09 7.15
CA TRP A 88 2.39 3.83 7.11
C TRP A 88 3.22 3.55 8.36
N ALA A 89 3.38 4.52 9.26
CA ALA A 89 4.23 4.47 10.43
C ALA A 89 3.45 4.86 11.70
#